data_AF-A0A4U9I686-F1
#
_entry.id   AF-A0A4U9I686-F1
#
_cell.length_a   1.000
_cell.length_b   1.000
_cell.length_c   1.000
_cell.angle_alpha   90.00
_cell.angle_beta   90.00
_cell.angle_gamma   90.00
#
_symmetry.space_group_name_H-M   'P 1'
#
loop_
_entity.id
_entity.type
_entity.pdbx_description
1 polymer ?
#
loop_
_entity_poly.entity_id
_entity_poly.type
_entity_poly.pdbx_seq_one_letter_code
_entity_poly.pdbx_strand_id
1 'polypeptide(L)'
;MRKSPRQKLVDMVPDELRDIFEPLVDEQSYSEEERSIVKQADALCAYLKCLEELSAGNHEFLLAKTRLEKTLEARRSEEMDYFMEVFVPSFQLSLDEISQDSPL
;
A
#
# COMPACT_ATOMS: atom_id res chain seq x y z
N MET A 1 13.37 -8.92 28.69
CA MET A 1 13.27 -8.37 27.32
C MET A 1 11.82 -7.97 27.05
N ARG A 2 11.57 -6.80 26.46
CA ARG A 2 10.20 -6.40 26.04
C ARG A 2 9.82 -7.15 24.77
N LYS A 3 8.69 -7.87 24.76
CA LYS A 3 8.11 -8.47 23.55
C LYS A 3 7.72 -7.38 22.55
N SER A 4 7.90 -7.65 21.25
CA SER A 4 7.48 -6.74 20.16
C SER A 4 5.94 -6.61 20.14
N PRO A 5 5.37 -5.51 19.61
CA PRO A 5 3.92 -5.37 19.47
C PRO A 5 3.27 -6.52 18.69
N ARG A 6 3.95 -7.01 17.64
CA ARG A 6 3.53 -8.17 16.85
C ARG A 6 3.44 -9.45 17.69
N GLN A 7 4.47 -9.74 18.49
CA GLN A 7 4.44 -10.91 19.37
C GLN A 7 3.33 -10.83 20.40
N LYS A 8 3.06 -9.63 20.93
CA LYS A 8 1.94 -9.42 21.85
C LYS A 8 0.58 -9.71 21.20
N LEU A 9 0.42 -9.37 19.92
CA LEU A 9 -0.81 -9.71 19.17
C LEU A 9 -0.96 -11.22 18.98
N VAL A 10 0.11 -11.93 18.62
CA VAL A 10 0.10 -13.40 18.50
C VAL A 10 -0.21 -14.07 19.85
N ASP A 11 0.33 -13.54 20.95
CA ASP A 11 0.04 -14.02 22.30
C ASP A 11 -1.44 -13.83 22.70
N MET A 12 -2.18 -12.91 22.07
CA MET A 12 -3.62 -12.67 22.32
C MET A 12 -4.53 -13.63 21.56
N VAL A 13 -4.01 -14.37 20.58
CA VAL A 13 -4.78 -15.35 19.81
C VAL A 13 -4.95 -16.63 20.63
N PRO A 14 -6.14 -17.28 20.63
CA PRO A 14 -6.35 -18.58 21.24
C PRO A 14 -5.32 -19.62 20.75
N ASP A 15 -4.88 -20.50 21.65
CA ASP A 15 -3.82 -21.48 21.36
C ASP A 15 -4.11 -22.33 20.11
N GLU A 16 -5.38 -22.69 19.90
CA GLU A 16 -5.86 -23.51 18.77
C GLU A 16 -5.83 -22.81 17.40
N LEU A 17 -5.66 -21.49 17.37
CA LEU A 17 -5.59 -20.69 16.13
C LEU A 17 -4.22 -20.02 15.96
N ARG A 18 -3.33 -20.11 16.95
CA ARG A 18 -2.11 -19.30 16.99
C ARG A 18 -1.19 -19.60 15.81
N ASP A 19 -1.07 -20.87 15.43
CA ASP A 19 -0.31 -21.34 14.28
C ASP A 19 -0.83 -20.79 12.94
N ILE A 20 -2.13 -20.48 12.84
CA ILE A 20 -2.74 -19.86 11.66
C ILE A 20 -2.42 -18.37 11.58
N PHE A 21 -2.49 -17.66 12.72
CA PHE A 21 -2.32 -16.20 12.74
C PHE A 21 -0.87 -15.73 12.84
N GLU A 22 0.00 -16.52 13.47
CA GLU A 22 1.43 -16.18 13.62
C GLU A 22 2.10 -15.81 12.29
N PRO A 23 2.02 -16.59 11.20
CA PRO A 23 2.66 -16.24 9.93
C PRO A 23 2.04 -15.03 9.23
N LEU A 24 0.80 -14.65 9.57
CA LEU A 24 0.11 -13.47 9.00
C LEU A 24 0.47 -12.17 9.72
N VAL A 25 0.87 -12.27 10.99
CA VAL A 25 1.22 -11.11 11.83
C VAL A 25 2.73 -10.86 11.81
N ASP A 26 3.54 -11.91 11.69
CA ASP A 26 4.98 -11.78 11.58
C ASP A 26 5.44 -11.67 10.12
N GLU A 27 5.82 -10.46 9.71
CA GLU A 27 6.42 -10.20 8.39
C GLU A 27 7.68 -11.05 8.11
N GLN A 28 8.32 -11.64 9.13
CA GLN A 28 9.47 -12.55 8.93
C GLN A 28 9.07 -13.90 8.34
N SER A 29 7.79 -14.27 8.41
CA SER A 29 7.27 -15.51 7.83
C SER A 29 6.98 -15.40 6.33
N TYR A 30 7.02 -14.18 5.78
CA TYR A 30 6.78 -13.96 4.35
C TYR A 30 8.00 -14.33 3.53
N SER A 31 7.76 -14.91 2.35
CA SER A 31 8.77 -14.98 1.30
C SER A 31 9.23 -13.58 0.89
N GLU A 32 10.42 -13.49 0.27
CA GLU A 32 10.93 -12.21 -0.23
C GLU A 32 9.98 -11.59 -1.27
N GLU A 33 9.34 -12.42 -2.09
CA GLU A 33 8.37 -11.99 -3.10
C GLU A 33 7.09 -11.43 -2.46
N GLU A 34 6.46 -12.15 -1.53
CA GLU A 34 5.29 -11.66 -0.80
C GLU A 34 5.59 -10.34 -0.07
N ARG A 35 6.76 -10.28 0.58
CA ARG A 35 7.20 -9.06 1.26
C ARG A 35 7.42 -7.92 0.26
N SER A 36 7.98 -8.18 -0.92
CA SER A 36 8.15 -7.19 -1.98
C SER A 36 6.78 -6.64 -2.39
N ILE A 37 5.84 -7.51 -2.78
CA ILE A 37 4.50 -7.13 -3.24
C ILE A 37 3.75 -6.33 -2.17
N VAL A 38 3.74 -6.78 -0.91
CA VAL A 38 3.07 -6.06 0.18
C VAL A 38 3.68 -4.67 0.40
N LYS A 39 5.01 -4.54 0.30
CA LYS A 39 5.69 -3.25 0.44
C LYS A 39 5.48 -2.34 -0.77
N GLN A 40 5.34 -2.89 -1.98
CA GLN A 40 4.95 -2.12 -3.15
C GLN A 40 3.53 -1.57 -2.97
N ALA A 41 2.58 -2.42 -2.58
CA ALA A 41 1.19 -2.04 -2.33
C ALA A 41 1.05 -0.97 -1.23
N ASP A 42 1.77 -1.10 -0.11
CA ASP A 42 1.79 -0.11 0.97
C ASP A 42 2.25 1.29 0.47
N ALA A 43 3.32 1.32 -0.34
CA ALA A 43 3.82 2.58 -0.91
C ALA A 43 2.84 3.18 -1.93
N LEU A 44 2.20 2.34 -2.76
CA LEU A 44 1.17 2.77 -3.72
C LEU A 44 -0.03 3.36 -2.99
N CYS A 45 -0.56 2.71 -1.96
CA CYS A 45 -1.67 3.22 -1.15
C CYS A 45 -1.34 4.59 -0.54
N ALA A 46 -0.13 4.74 0.02
CA ALA A 46 0.32 6.01 0.56
C ALA A 46 0.43 7.10 -0.53
N TYR A 47 0.90 6.74 -1.72
CA TYR A 47 1.00 7.65 -2.86
C TYR A 47 -0.37 8.09 -3.37
N LEU A 48 -1.31 7.15 -3.53
CA LEU A 48 -2.70 7.43 -3.91
C LEU A 48 -3.37 8.36 -2.91
N LYS A 49 -3.17 8.13 -1.60
CA LYS A 49 -3.67 9.04 -0.56
C LYS A 49 -3.12 10.46 -0.72
N CYS A 50 -1.85 10.61 -1.12
CA CYS A 50 -1.29 11.92 -1.41
C CYS A 50 -1.96 12.57 -2.63
N LEU A 51 -2.26 11.81 -3.68
CA LEU A 51 -2.96 12.34 -4.87
C LEU A 51 -4.36 12.84 -4.53
N GLU A 52 -5.12 12.08 -3.73
CA GLU A 52 -6.44 12.48 -3.26
C GLU A 52 -6.40 13.79 -2.46
N GLU A 53 -5.47 13.90 -1.51
CA GLU A 53 -5.30 15.10 -0.69
C GLU A 53 -4.90 16.31 -1.53
N LEU A 54 -4.01 16.13 -2.52
CA LEU A 54 -3.62 17.20 -3.44
C LEU A 54 -4.80 17.63 -4.33
N SER A 55 -5.61 16.68 -4.80
CA SER A 55 -6.84 16.97 -5.56
C SER A 55 -7.86 17.74 -4.71
N ALA A 56 -7.94 17.44 -3.41
CA ALA A 56 -8.74 18.19 -2.45
C ALA A 56 -8.14 19.56 -2.05
N GLY A 57 -6.99 19.96 -2.62
CA GLY A 57 -6.33 21.24 -2.36
C GLY A 57 -5.40 21.26 -1.14
N ASN A 58 -5.12 20.11 -0.54
CA ASN A 58 -4.21 20.00 0.60
C ASN A 58 -2.75 19.85 0.15
N HIS A 59 -2.06 20.98 0.03
CA HIS A 59 -0.68 21.04 -0.42
C HIS A 59 0.37 20.57 0.61
N GLU A 60 -0.02 20.25 1.86
CA GLU A 60 0.91 19.67 2.85
C GLU A 60 1.49 18.33 2.38
N PHE A 61 0.77 17.63 1.51
CA PHE A 61 1.15 16.33 0.95
C PHE A 61 2.16 16.40 -0.21
N LEU A 62 2.54 17.58 -0.70
CA LEU A 62 3.53 17.70 -1.78
C LEU A 62 4.87 17.07 -1.41
N LEU A 63 5.36 17.34 -0.19
CA LEU A 63 6.63 16.79 0.28
C LEU A 63 6.55 15.28 0.47
N ALA A 64 5.41 14.77 0.93
CA ALA A 64 5.17 13.34 1.09
C ALA A 64 5.16 12.64 -0.27
N LYS A 65 4.46 13.19 -1.26
CA LYS A 65 4.42 12.70 -2.64
C LYS A 65 5.82 12.54 -3.22
N THR A 66 6.67 13.57 -3.15
CA THR A 66 8.05 13.49 -3.69
C THR A 66 8.92 12.44 -3.00
N ARG A 67 8.72 12.19 -1.70
CA ARG A 67 9.43 11.12 -0.98
C ARG A 67 8.92 9.73 -1.38
N LEU A 68 7.61 9.62 -1.59
CA LEU A 68 6.98 8.37 -2.03
C LEU A 68 7.36 8.02 -3.47
N GLU A 69 7.47 8.99 -4.38
CA GLU A 69 7.95 8.76 -5.76
C GLU A 69 9.34 8.10 -5.76
N LYS A 70 10.25 8.52 -4.88
CA LYS A 70 11.56 7.87 -4.72
C LYS A 70 11.46 6.46 -4.14
N THR A 71 10.48 6.24 -3.26
CA THR A 71 10.26 4.94 -2.62
C THR A 71 9.65 3.95 -3.62
N LEU A 72 8.74 4.41 -4.48
CA LEU A 72 8.16 3.64 -5.57
C LEU A 72 9.24 3.26 -6.59
N GLU A 73 10.07 4.20 -7.03
CA GLU A 73 11.17 3.90 -7.97
C GLU A 73 12.16 2.88 -7.38
N ALA A 74 12.48 2.98 -6.09
CA ALA A 74 13.36 2.01 -5.42
C ALA A 74 12.73 0.61 -5.27
N ARG A 75 11.41 0.48 -5.41
CA ARG A 75 10.64 -0.78 -5.32
C ARG A 75 10.01 -1.16 -6.66
N ARG A 76 10.47 -0.56 -7.75
CA ARG A 76 9.87 -0.67 -9.08
C ARG A 76 9.87 -2.10 -9.58
N SER A 77 8.80 -2.46 -10.29
CA SER A 77 8.56 -3.76 -10.90
C SER A 77 7.64 -3.60 -12.11
N GLU A 78 7.54 -4.63 -12.96
CA GLU A 78 6.66 -4.61 -14.13
C GLU A 78 5.18 -4.52 -13.71
N GLU A 79 4.80 -5.21 -12.64
CA GLU A 79 3.46 -5.16 -12.08
C GLU A 79 3.11 -3.79 -11.47
N MET A 80 4.07 -3.11 -10.85
CA MET A 80 3.88 -1.74 -10.36
C MET A 80 3.74 -0.76 -11.51
N ASP A 81 4.58 -0.88 -12.55
CA ASP A 81 4.53 -0.02 -13.73
C ASP A 81 3.15 -0.14 -14.41
N TYR A 82 2.66 -1.37 -14.60
CA TYR A 82 1.31 -1.60 -15.13
C TYR A 82 0.24 -0.96 -14.24
N PHE A 83 0.33 -1.10 -12.92
CA PHE A 83 -0.65 -0.50 -12.02
C PHE A 83 -0.65 1.04 -12.09
N MET A 84 0.55 1.63 -12.15
CA MET A 84 0.75 3.08 -12.28
C MET A 84 0.25 3.62 -13.62
N GLU A 85 0.41 2.88 -14.71
CA GLU A 85 -0.07 3.29 -16.03
C GLU A 85 -1.58 3.12 -16.19
N VAL A 86 -2.16 2.04 -15.64
CA VAL A 86 -3.55 1.66 -15.90
C VAL A 86 -4.53 2.24 -14.89
N PHE A 87 -4.18 2.26 -13.60
CA PHE A 87 -5.15 2.62 -12.53
C PHE A 87 -4.93 4.01 -11.95
N VAL A 88 -3.67 4.43 -11.77
CA VAL A 88 -3.35 5.70 -11.09
C VAL A 88 -3.92 6.95 -11.78
N PRO A 89 -3.97 7.07 -13.12
CA PRO A 89 -4.58 8.24 -13.76
C PRO A 89 -6.04 8.48 -13.34
N SER A 90 -6.80 7.41 -13.10
CA SER A 90 -8.20 7.49 -12.67
C SER A 90 -8.38 8.11 -11.27
N PHE A 91 -7.34 8.12 -10.42
CA PHE A 91 -7.41 8.75 -9.09
C PHE A 91 -7.30 10.28 -9.13
N GLN A 92 -6.98 10.85 -10.30
CA GLN A 92 -6.98 12.30 -10.52
C GLN A 92 -8.31 12.78 -11.11
N LEU A 93 -9.16 11.86 -11.56
CA LEU A 93 -10.48 12.14 -12.08
C LEU A 93 -11.48 12.30 -10.92
N SER A 94 -12.42 13.22 -11.09
CA SER A 94 -13.63 13.30 -10.28
C SER A 94 -14.54 12.09 -10.54
N LEU A 95 -15.45 11.79 -9.60
CA LEU A 95 -16.42 10.70 -9.75
C LEU A 95 -17.26 10.82 -11.02
N ASP A 96 -17.59 12.06 -11.44
CA ASP A 96 -18.32 12.33 -12.67
C ASP A 96 -17.48 11.98 -13.92
N GLU A 97 -16.18 12.33 -13.92
CA GLU A 97 -15.25 12.01 -15.01
C GLU A 97 -15.02 10.50 -15.17
N ILE A 98 -14.98 9.74 -14.07
CA ILE A 98 -14.87 8.27 -14.11
C ILE A 98 -16.11 7.63 -14.76
N SER A 99 -17.29 8.22 -14.57
CA SER A 99 -18.55 7.69 -15.08
C SER A 99 -18.77 7.91 -16.58
N GLN A 100 -18.05 8.86 -17.19
CA GLN A 100 -18.21 9.21 -18.62
C GLN A 100 -17.32 8.40 -19.56
N ASP A 101 -16.21 7.85 -19.06
CA ASP A 101 -15.21 7.10 -19.85
C ASP A 101 -15.38 5.57 -19.79
N SER A 102 -16.59 5.07 -19.49
CA SER A 102 -16.94 3.65 -19.69
C SER A 102 -17.57 3.46 -21.07
N PRO A 103 -16.81 3.07 -22.11
CA PRO A 103 -17.42 2.51 -23.30
C PRO A 103 -17.98 1.13 -22.92
N LEU A 104 -19.30 1.00 -22.97
CA LEU A 104 -19.96 -0.30 -23.15
C LEU A 104 -19.49 -0.95 -24.45
#